data_AF-A0A9P0D0K7-F1
#
_entry.id   AF-A0A9P0D0K7-F1
#
_cell.length_a   1.000
_cell.length_b   1.000
_cell.length_c   1.000
_cell.angle_alpha   90.00
_cell.angle_beta   90.00
_cell.angle_gamma   90.00
#
_symmetry.space_group_name_H-M   'P 1'
#
loop_
_entity.id
_entity.type
_entity.pdbx_description
1 polymer ?
#
loop_
_entity_poly.entity_id
_entity_poly.type
_entity_poly.pdbx_seq_one_letter_code
_entity_poly.pdbx_strand_id
1 'polypeptide(L)'
;MGLNNHSSNIFQSCFVPSGGKNEKVLCNNPTLSSPRPIRFRFIKETNDVTEEEITHVKNAITSLVPTEVDLGGKKLLIKHKFIMIMVDEKVCHAATGTKSTSRCYICGATSKDFNKLDYKGEVNFTALEFDISVLHARILLFECILHLAYKLKVKKYRGRKSKEEKDLEDQTKREIQTRFRTETGLLIDMPKSNFGNTNDGNTSRRFFENPTLAAEITGITY
;
A
#
# COMPACT_ATOMS: atom_id res chain seq x y z
N MET A 1 -17.19 23.03 -29.68
CA MET A 1 -16.59 23.33 -28.36
C MET A 1 -17.14 22.33 -27.36
N GLY A 2 -16.41 21.24 -27.12
CA GLY A 2 -16.82 20.21 -26.18
C GLY A 2 -16.54 20.66 -24.75
N LEU A 3 -17.57 20.72 -23.92
CA LEU A 3 -17.45 20.89 -22.48
C LEU A 3 -16.63 19.70 -21.95
N ASN A 4 -15.39 19.95 -21.56
CA ASN A 4 -14.55 18.98 -20.89
C ASN A 4 -15.23 18.62 -19.57
N ASN A 5 -15.69 17.37 -19.45
CA ASN A 5 -16.00 16.75 -18.17
C ASN A 5 -14.76 16.87 -17.27
N HIS A 6 -14.76 17.86 -16.38
CA HIS A 6 -13.74 17.96 -15.33
C HIS A 6 -13.89 16.72 -14.45
N SER A 7 -12.97 15.76 -14.63
CA SER A 7 -13.02 14.53 -13.86
C SER A 7 -12.83 14.85 -12.38
N SER A 8 -13.69 14.32 -11.51
CA SER A 8 -13.69 14.54 -10.06
C SER A 8 -12.51 13.85 -9.34
N ASN A 9 -11.50 13.39 -10.08
CA ASN A 9 -10.37 12.63 -9.56
C ASN A 9 -9.10 13.47 -9.68
N ILE A 10 -8.27 13.41 -8.65
CA ILE A 10 -6.96 14.08 -8.60
C ILE A 10 -5.89 13.00 -8.61
N PHE A 11 -4.90 13.17 -9.46
CA PHE A 11 -3.68 12.39 -9.49
C PHE A 11 -2.50 13.32 -9.20
N GLN A 12 -1.71 12.97 -8.18
CA GLN A 12 -0.66 13.84 -7.65
C GLN A 12 0.64 13.06 -7.43
N SER A 13 1.75 13.60 -7.92
CA SER A 13 3.10 13.13 -7.60
C SER A 13 3.75 14.05 -6.56
N CYS A 14 4.48 13.46 -5.62
CA CYS A 14 5.09 14.16 -4.50
C CYS A 14 6.49 13.63 -4.19
N PHE A 15 7.27 14.41 -3.45
CA PHE A 15 8.48 13.96 -2.79
C PHE A 15 8.54 14.46 -1.34
N VAL A 16 9.31 13.77 -0.51
CA VAL A 16 9.63 14.23 0.85
C VAL A 16 11.15 14.33 0.95
N PRO A 17 11.71 15.52 1.27
CA PRO A 17 13.12 15.60 1.60
C PRO A 17 13.37 14.85 2.90
N SER A 18 14.32 13.92 2.87
CA SER A 18 14.86 13.23 4.04
C SER A 18 16.31 13.64 4.27
N GLY A 19 16.77 13.60 5.52
CA GLY A 19 18.12 14.03 5.88
C GLY A 19 19.21 13.17 5.21
N GLY A 20 20.36 13.80 4.93
CA GLY A 20 21.49 13.12 4.31
C GLY A 20 22.18 12.13 5.26
N LYS A 21 22.51 10.92 4.77
CA LYS A 21 23.38 9.96 5.46
C LYS A 21 24.85 10.26 5.15
N ASN A 22 25.42 11.29 5.78
CA ASN A 22 26.88 11.48 5.87
C ASN A 22 27.25 11.78 7.33
N GLU A 23 28.54 11.70 7.68
CA GLU A 23 29.09 11.86 9.05
C GLU A 23 28.62 13.11 9.79
N LYS A 24 28.10 14.13 9.08
CA LYS A 24 27.40 15.28 9.66
C LYS A 24 26.06 15.49 8.97
N VAL A 25 24.97 15.26 9.71
CA VAL A 25 23.60 15.58 9.26
C VAL A 25 23.38 17.09 9.43
N LEU A 26 23.35 17.82 8.31
CA LEU A 26 23.15 19.29 8.32
C LEU A 26 21.69 19.68 8.54
N CYS A 27 20.76 18.85 8.05
CA CYS A 27 19.33 19.05 8.21
C CYS A 27 18.68 17.68 8.19
N ASN A 28 17.82 17.42 9.18
CA ASN A 28 16.95 16.26 9.19
C ASN A 28 15.51 16.75 9.23
N ASN A 29 14.65 16.14 8.42
CA ASN A 29 13.23 16.43 8.49
C ASN A 29 12.68 15.74 9.76
N PRO A 30 12.22 16.48 10.78
CA PRO A 30 11.70 15.88 12.01
C PRO A 30 10.43 15.05 11.75
N THR A 31 9.72 15.35 10.66
CA THR A 31 8.47 14.69 10.30
C THR A 31 8.45 14.33 8.80
N LEU A 32 8.76 13.07 8.49
CA LEU A 32 8.74 12.55 7.11
C LEU A 32 7.33 12.41 6.50
N SER A 33 6.27 12.83 7.20
CA SER A 33 4.89 12.69 6.75
C SER A 33 4.36 13.85 5.91
N SER A 34 5.15 14.89 5.66
CA SER A 34 4.71 16.09 4.93
C SER A 34 5.21 16.10 3.49
N PRO A 35 4.41 15.62 2.51
CA PRO A 35 4.80 15.58 1.10
C PRO A 35 4.84 16.99 0.49
N ARG A 36 5.84 17.23 -0.37
CA ARG A 36 5.91 18.39 -1.26
C ARG A 36 5.42 17.97 -2.65
N PRO A 37 4.45 18.68 -3.24
CA PRO A 37 3.94 18.33 -4.56
C PRO A 37 4.97 18.58 -5.66
N ILE A 38 5.02 17.67 -6.62
CA ILE A 38 5.76 17.83 -7.89
C ILE A 38 4.77 18.25 -8.98
N ARG A 39 3.70 17.48 -9.16
CA ARG A 39 2.71 17.69 -10.22
C ARG A 39 1.30 17.31 -9.76
N PHE A 40 0.30 18.06 -10.23
CA PHE A 40 -1.12 17.78 -10.04
C PHE A 40 -1.81 17.61 -11.39
N ARG A 41 -2.69 16.62 -11.50
CA ARG A 41 -3.52 16.36 -12.69
C ARG A 41 -4.95 16.06 -12.26
N PHE A 42 -5.93 16.65 -12.94
CA PHE A 42 -7.35 16.34 -12.76
C PHE A 42 -7.77 15.20 -13.70
N ILE A 43 -7.19 14.04 -13.46
CA ILE A 43 -7.40 12.83 -14.27
C ILE A 43 -7.60 11.63 -13.35
N LYS A 44 -8.40 10.67 -13.81
CA LYS A 44 -8.54 9.38 -13.13
C LYS A 44 -7.23 8.59 -13.26
N GLU A 45 -6.83 7.96 -12.16
CA GLU A 45 -5.68 7.06 -12.13
C GLU A 45 -5.92 5.82 -13.01
N THR A 46 -5.08 5.62 -14.01
CA THR A 46 -5.00 4.43 -14.87
C THR A 46 -3.56 3.93 -14.92
N ASN A 47 -3.35 2.70 -15.43
CA ASN A 47 -1.99 2.15 -15.60
C ASN A 47 -1.16 3.05 -16.52
N ASP A 48 -1.74 3.50 -17.65
CA ASP A 48 -1.05 4.36 -18.62
C ASP A 48 -0.67 5.71 -17.99
N VAL A 49 -1.58 6.35 -17.24
CA VAL A 49 -1.31 7.62 -16.54
C VAL A 49 -0.20 7.44 -15.49
N THR A 50 -0.19 6.30 -14.81
CA THR A 50 0.81 5.97 -13.78
C THR A 50 2.19 5.77 -14.42
N GLU A 51 2.26 5.00 -15.50
CA GLU A 51 3.51 4.76 -16.25
C GLU A 51 4.06 6.04 -16.88
N GLU A 52 3.18 6.89 -17.43
CA GLU A 52 3.51 8.22 -17.93
C GLU A 52 4.12 9.10 -16.82
N GLU A 53 3.52 9.13 -15.63
CA GLU A 53 4.04 9.91 -14.50
C GLU A 53 5.38 9.37 -13.99
N ILE A 54 5.51 8.05 -13.84
CA ILE A 54 6.78 7.42 -13.42
C ILE A 54 7.89 7.81 -14.40
N THR A 55 7.62 7.71 -15.70
CA THR A 55 8.58 8.06 -16.75
C THR A 55 8.93 9.56 -16.69
N HIS A 56 7.93 10.43 -16.52
CA HIS A 56 8.13 11.87 -16.37
C HIS A 56 9.05 12.21 -15.20
N VAL A 57 8.80 11.61 -14.02
CA VAL A 57 9.60 11.84 -12.81
C VAL A 57 11.01 11.25 -12.95
N LYS A 58 11.16 10.04 -13.50
CA LYS A 58 12.49 9.42 -13.74
C LYS A 58 13.34 10.24 -14.71
N ASN A 59 12.74 10.78 -15.76
CA ASN A 59 13.43 11.67 -16.69
C ASN A 59 13.88 12.97 -16.01
N ALA A 60 13.01 13.58 -15.19
CA ALA A 60 13.35 14.79 -14.42
C ALA A 60 14.49 14.55 -13.41
N ILE A 61 14.51 13.38 -12.75
CA ILE A 61 15.59 12.94 -11.86
C ILE A 61 16.91 12.73 -12.62
N THR A 62 16.85 12.21 -13.84
CA THR A 62 18.05 11.97 -14.66
C THR A 62 18.67 13.27 -15.15
N SER A 63 17.86 14.30 -15.41
CA SER A 63 18.33 15.63 -15.82
C SER A 63 18.73 16.55 -14.66
N LEU A 64 18.65 16.07 -13.42
CA LEU A 64 18.78 16.90 -12.22
C LEU A 64 20.25 17.25 -11.96
N VAL A 65 20.55 18.54 -11.91
CA VAL A 65 21.88 19.05 -11.55
C VAL A 65 21.98 19.32 -10.06
N PRO A 66 23.17 19.22 -9.44
CA PRO A 66 23.37 19.61 -8.06
C PRO A 66 22.96 21.06 -7.82
N THR A 67 22.40 21.36 -6.65
CA THR A 67 22.02 22.74 -6.29
C THR A 67 23.17 23.42 -5.57
N GLU A 68 23.59 24.58 -6.08
CA GLU A 68 24.55 25.45 -5.41
C GLU A 68 23.82 26.41 -4.46
N VAL A 69 24.26 26.46 -3.21
CA VAL A 69 23.71 27.35 -2.18
C VAL A 69 24.87 28.10 -1.52
N ASP A 70 24.78 29.43 -1.44
CA ASP A 70 25.71 30.25 -0.67
C ASP A 70 25.14 30.51 0.72
N LEU A 71 25.80 29.99 1.75
CA LEU A 71 25.48 30.24 3.15
C LEU A 71 26.63 31.00 3.81
N GLY A 72 26.53 32.33 3.84
CA GLY A 72 27.49 33.18 4.53
C GLY A 72 28.90 33.16 3.93
N GLY A 73 29.02 33.12 2.60
CA GLY A 73 30.29 33.09 1.88
C GLY A 73 30.85 31.68 1.68
N LYS A 74 30.15 30.64 2.14
CA LYS A 74 30.48 29.24 1.86
C LYS A 74 29.55 28.71 0.79
N LYS A 75 30.13 28.38 -0.37
CA LYS A 75 29.43 27.69 -1.45
C LYS A 75 29.28 26.21 -1.12
N LEU A 76 28.04 25.76 -0.96
CA LEU A 76 27.67 24.36 -0.77
C LEU A 76 27.10 23.81 -2.06
N LEU A 77 27.55 22.61 -2.43
CA LEU A 77 27.03 21.86 -3.56
C LEU A 77 26.19 20.69 -3.05
N ILE A 78 24.88 20.76 -3.23
CA ILE A 78 23.93 19.75 -2.75
C ILE A 78 23.62 18.79 -3.89
N LYS A 79 24.06 17.54 -3.75
CA LYS A 79 23.67 16.45 -4.64
C LYS A 79 22.36 15.82 -4.15
N HIS A 80 21.43 15.60 -5.07
CA HIS A 80 20.12 15.04 -4.75
C HIS A 80 20.07 13.56 -5.13
N LYS A 81 19.58 12.72 -4.22
CA LYS A 81 19.29 11.31 -4.49
C LYS A 81 17.82 11.06 -4.18
N PHE A 82 17.07 10.66 -5.20
CA PHE A 82 15.66 10.30 -5.07
C PHE A 82 15.52 8.78 -4.99
N ILE A 83 14.56 8.31 -4.18
CA ILE A 83 14.22 6.90 -4.06
C ILE A 83 12.69 6.81 -4.11
N MET A 84 12.15 5.97 -4.98
CA MET A 84 10.72 5.91 -5.29
C MET A 84 9.98 4.92 -4.37
N ILE A 85 9.99 5.17 -3.07
CA ILE A 85 9.40 4.25 -2.06
C ILE A 85 7.97 4.61 -1.64
N MET A 86 7.53 5.84 -1.90
CA MET A 86 6.20 6.33 -1.51
C MET A 86 5.15 5.98 -2.56
N VAL A 87 5.04 4.69 -2.87
CA VAL A 87 4.13 4.15 -3.87
C VAL A 87 3.23 3.08 -3.25
N ASP A 88 2.03 2.94 -3.80
CA ASP A 88 1.15 1.83 -3.48
C ASP A 88 1.47 0.59 -4.33
N GLU A 89 0.90 -0.54 -3.96
CA GLU A 89 1.13 -1.81 -4.67
C GLU A 89 0.63 -1.76 -6.12
N LYS A 90 -0.43 -1.01 -6.41
CA LYS A 90 -1.01 -0.89 -7.76
C LYS A 90 -0.07 -0.11 -8.69
N VAL A 91 0.60 0.92 -8.17
CA VAL A 91 1.67 1.64 -8.87
C VAL A 91 2.85 0.71 -9.14
N CYS A 92 3.26 -0.13 -8.17
CA CYS A 92 4.30 -1.14 -8.39
C CYS A 92 3.91 -2.15 -9.48
N HIS A 93 2.65 -2.57 -9.54
CA HIS A 93 2.13 -3.44 -10.58
C HIS A 93 2.20 -2.79 -11.96
N ALA A 94 1.78 -1.53 -12.07
CA ALA A 94 1.88 -0.78 -13.31
C ALA A 94 3.35 -0.62 -13.74
N ALA A 95 4.22 -0.22 -12.81
CA ALA A 95 5.65 0.02 -13.06
C ALA A 95 6.43 -1.24 -13.49
N THR A 96 6.02 -2.42 -13.00
CA THR A 96 6.68 -3.70 -13.33
C THR A 96 6.01 -4.45 -14.48
N GLY A 97 4.93 -3.92 -15.06
CA GLY A 97 4.13 -4.60 -16.09
C GLY A 97 3.38 -5.84 -15.57
N THR A 98 3.27 -6.00 -14.25
CA THR A 98 2.62 -7.16 -13.63
C THR A 98 1.10 -7.01 -13.70
N LYS A 99 0.49 -7.59 -14.74
CA LYS A 99 -0.95 -7.43 -15.04
C LYS A 99 -1.93 -7.85 -13.95
N SER A 100 -1.55 -8.78 -13.07
CA SER A 100 -2.43 -9.30 -12.03
C SER A 100 -1.99 -8.84 -10.65
N THR A 101 -2.90 -8.21 -9.91
CA THR A 101 -2.75 -7.82 -8.50
C THR A 101 -2.64 -9.01 -7.54
N SER A 102 -2.84 -10.23 -8.02
CA SER A 102 -2.72 -11.46 -7.22
C SER A 102 -1.36 -12.13 -7.33
N ARG A 103 -0.43 -11.54 -8.11
CA ARG A 103 0.94 -12.02 -8.30
C ARG A 103 1.89 -11.07 -7.60
N CYS A 104 2.97 -11.58 -7.04
CA CYS A 104 4.00 -10.71 -6.48
C CYS A 104 4.68 -9.90 -7.60
N TYR A 105 4.74 -8.57 -7.48
CA TYR A 105 5.44 -7.71 -8.44
C TYR A 105 6.98 -7.85 -8.38
N ILE A 106 7.51 -8.47 -7.32
CA ILE A 106 8.96 -8.71 -7.13
C ILE A 106 9.39 -10.01 -7.81
N CYS A 107 8.68 -11.13 -7.60
CA CYS A 107 9.11 -12.45 -8.07
C CYS A 107 8.12 -13.14 -9.02
N GLY A 108 6.99 -12.50 -9.35
CA GLY A 108 5.97 -13.06 -10.23
C GLY A 108 5.19 -14.26 -9.67
N ALA A 109 5.50 -14.69 -8.44
CA ALA A 109 4.90 -15.85 -7.79
C ALA A 109 3.39 -15.65 -7.54
N THR A 110 2.63 -16.74 -7.64
CA THR A 110 1.21 -16.76 -7.28
C THR A 110 1.02 -17.24 -5.84
N SER A 111 -0.18 -17.06 -5.28
CA SER A 111 -0.51 -17.64 -3.97
C SER A 111 -0.35 -19.17 -3.93
N LYS A 112 -0.40 -19.88 -5.07
CA LYS A 112 -0.13 -21.33 -5.10
C LYS A 112 1.35 -21.64 -4.93
N ASP A 113 2.22 -20.77 -5.43
CA ASP A 113 3.67 -20.93 -5.35
C ASP A 113 4.17 -20.61 -3.95
N PHE A 114 3.62 -19.57 -3.30
CA PHE A 114 3.93 -19.23 -1.90
C PHE A 114 3.57 -20.31 -0.89
N ASN A 115 2.66 -21.24 -1.23
CA ASN A 115 2.36 -22.38 -0.37
C ASN A 115 3.42 -23.50 -0.45
N LYS A 116 4.44 -23.36 -1.31
CA LYS A 116 5.56 -24.27 -1.43
C LYS A 116 6.77 -23.64 -0.74
N LEU A 117 7.18 -24.19 0.40
CA LEU A 117 8.27 -23.64 1.22
C LEU A 117 9.61 -23.61 0.48
N ASP A 118 9.82 -24.52 -0.48
CA ASP A 118 11.05 -24.61 -1.27
C ASP A 118 11.07 -23.72 -2.52
N TYR A 119 10.01 -22.94 -2.76
CA TYR A 119 9.92 -22.10 -3.95
C TYR A 119 10.95 -20.97 -3.92
N LYS A 120 11.83 -20.95 -4.93
CA LYS A 120 12.78 -19.86 -5.19
C LYS A 120 12.44 -19.24 -6.53
N GLY A 121 11.67 -18.15 -6.50
CA GLY A 121 11.36 -17.36 -7.68
C GLY A 121 12.54 -16.48 -8.08
N GLU A 122 12.66 -16.20 -9.38
CA GLU A 122 13.58 -15.16 -9.87
C GLU A 122 13.11 -13.79 -9.41
N VAL A 123 14.05 -12.96 -8.95
CA VAL A 123 13.76 -11.63 -8.41
C VAL A 123 13.93 -10.59 -9.51
N ASN A 124 12.90 -9.77 -9.72
CA ASN A 124 12.99 -8.57 -10.54
C ASN A 124 13.71 -7.47 -9.74
N PHE A 125 14.99 -7.24 -10.03
CA PHE A 125 15.79 -6.22 -9.34
C PHE A 125 15.24 -4.80 -9.51
N THR A 126 14.58 -4.49 -10.63
CA THR A 126 13.94 -3.18 -10.84
C THR A 126 12.78 -2.96 -9.86
N ALA A 127 12.09 -4.04 -9.45
CA ALA A 127 11.00 -3.96 -8.48
C ALA A 127 11.48 -3.60 -7.06
N LEU A 128 12.77 -3.84 -6.75
CA LEU A 128 13.35 -3.52 -5.45
C LEU A 128 13.50 -2.01 -5.22
N GLU A 129 13.44 -1.18 -6.27
CA GLU A 129 13.46 0.28 -6.16
C GLU A 129 12.26 0.85 -5.40
N PHE A 130 11.13 0.11 -5.39
CA PHE A 130 9.87 0.56 -4.82
C PHE A 130 9.70 0.25 -3.33
N ASP A 131 10.60 -0.57 -2.77
CA ASP A 131 10.57 -1.05 -1.38
C ASP A 131 9.20 -1.68 -0.99
N ILE A 132 9.03 -2.02 0.29
CA ILE A 132 7.79 -2.56 0.85
C ILE A 132 7.00 -1.46 1.52
N SER A 133 5.76 -1.23 1.06
CA SER A 133 4.85 -0.31 1.73
C SER A 133 4.36 -0.89 3.05
N VAL A 134 4.92 -0.42 4.18
CA VAL A 134 4.54 -0.85 5.55
C VAL A 134 3.03 -0.66 5.79
N LEU A 135 2.45 0.42 5.25
CA LEU A 135 1.01 0.68 5.35
C LEU A 135 0.20 -0.45 4.71
N HIS A 136 0.51 -0.80 3.46
CA HIS A 136 -0.21 -1.85 2.74
C HIS A 136 0.08 -3.23 3.33
N ALA A 137 1.33 -3.52 3.73
CA ALA A 137 1.67 -4.77 4.39
C ALA A 137 0.80 -5.02 5.65
N ARG A 138 0.60 -4.00 6.48
CA ARG A 138 -0.27 -4.09 7.67
C ARG A 138 -1.75 -4.24 7.31
N ILE A 139 -2.26 -3.47 6.34
CA ILE A 139 -3.66 -3.57 5.91
C ILE A 139 -3.93 -4.97 5.33
N LEU A 140 -3.05 -5.46 4.44
CA LEU A 140 -3.18 -6.78 3.82
C LEU A 140 -3.10 -7.91 4.86
N LEU A 141 -2.21 -7.80 5.86
CA LEU A 141 -2.14 -8.76 6.95
C LEU A 141 -3.46 -8.78 7.75
N PHE A 142 -3.97 -7.60 8.11
CA PHE A 142 -5.25 -7.46 8.80
C PHE A 142 -6.41 -8.10 8.00
N GLU A 143 -6.52 -7.79 6.71
CA GLU A 143 -7.55 -8.39 5.85
C GLU A 143 -7.38 -9.90 5.70
N CYS A 144 -6.15 -10.39 5.64
CA CYS A 144 -5.85 -11.82 5.59
C CYS A 144 -6.35 -12.53 6.86
N ILE A 145 -6.08 -11.98 8.03
CA ILE A 145 -6.54 -12.51 9.33
C ILE A 145 -8.06 -12.54 9.38
N LEU A 146 -8.75 -11.45 8.99
CA LEU A 146 -10.22 -11.42 8.94
C LEU A 146 -10.78 -12.49 7.99
N HIS A 147 -10.24 -12.57 6.77
CA HIS A 147 -10.68 -13.55 5.79
C HIS A 147 -10.41 -15.00 6.20
N LEU A 148 -9.36 -15.24 7.00
CA LEU A 148 -9.10 -16.53 7.62
C LEU A 148 -10.13 -16.82 8.70
N ALA A 149 -10.37 -15.86 9.61
CA ALA A 149 -11.32 -15.97 10.72
C ALA A 149 -12.73 -16.33 10.24
N TYR A 150 -13.22 -15.66 9.19
CA TYR A 150 -14.54 -15.95 8.60
C TYR A 150 -14.66 -17.39 8.07
N LYS A 151 -13.53 -17.99 7.66
CA LYS A 151 -13.47 -19.31 7.04
C LYS A 151 -13.05 -20.41 8.02
N LEU A 152 -12.74 -20.11 9.28
CA LEU A 152 -12.27 -21.10 10.26
C LEU A 152 -13.27 -22.25 10.44
N LYS A 153 -14.57 -21.96 10.51
CA LYS A 153 -15.62 -22.98 10.66
C LYS A 153 -15.78 -23.84 9.39
N VAL A 154 -15.59 -23.25 8.21
CA VAL A 154 -15.75 -23.92 6.90
C VAL A 154 -14.50 -24.72 6.51
N LYS A 155 -13.32 -24.28 6.95
CA LYS A 155 -12.00 -24.89 6.63
C LYS A 155 -11.72 -25.04 5.13
N LYS A 156 -12.35 -24.22 4.29
CA LYS A 156 -12.12 -24.16 2.83
C LYS A 156 -11.76 -22.74 2.39
N TYR A 157 -10.54 -22.60 1.86
CA TYR A 157 -10.06 -21.32 1.32
C TYR A 157 -10.46 -21.13 -0.15
N ARG A 158 -10.15 -22.09 -1.02
CA ARG A 158 -10.53 -22.12 -2.44
C ARG A 158 -11.38 -23.37 -2.73
N GLY A 159 -12.46 -23.20 -3.49
CA GLY A 159 -13.37 -24.29 -3.88
C GLY A 159 -14.81 -23.82 -4.01
N ARG A 160 -15.65 -24.61 -4.68
CA ARG A 160 -17.09 -24.35 -4.75
C ARG A 160 -17.70 -24.64 -3.38
N LYS A 161 -18.12 -23.59 -2.68
CA LYS A 161 -18.81 -23.71 -1.39
C LYS A 161 -20.28 -24.09 -1.59
N SER A 162 -20.80 -24.98 -0.75
CA SER A 162 -22.25 -25.23 -0.66
C SER A 162 -22.98 -23.98 -0.17
N LYS A 163 -24.31 -23.96 -0.27
CA LYS A 163 -25.11 -22.83 0.24
C LYS A 163 -24.93 -22.69 1.76
N GLU A 164 -24.98 -23.81 2.48
CA GLU A 164 -24.75 -23.89 3.93
C GLU A 164 -23.38 -23.35 4.34
N GLU A 165 -22.32 -23.70 3.60
CA GLU A 165 -20.97 -23.21 3.89
C GLU A 165 -20.84 -21.70 3.72
N LYS A 166 -21.52 -21.13 2.73
CA LYS A 166 -21.56 -19.67 2.53
C LYS A 166 -22.34 -18.98 3.64
N ASP A 167 -23.49 -19.53 4.02
CA ASP A 167 -24.32 -18.96 5.07
C ASP A 167 -23.58 -19.01 6.43
N LEU A 168 -22.80 -20.06 6.69
CA LEU A 168 -21.96 -20.18 7.88
C LEU A 168 -20.80 -19.17 7.90
N GLU A 169 -20.16 -18.93 6.76
CA GLU A 169 -19.12 -17.89 6.60
C GLU A 169 -19.71 -16.48 6.82
N ASP A 170 -20.87 -16.19 6.23
CA ASP A 170 -21.56 -14.91 6.37
C ASP A 170 -22.03 -14.69 7.82
N GLN A 171 -22.51 -15.73 8.49
CA GLN A 171 -22.85 -15.67 9.91
C GLN A 171 -21.61 -15.38 10.76
N THR A 172 -20.51 -16.10 10.54
CA THR A 172 -19.25 -15.90 11.27
C THR A 172 -18.68 -14.51 11.05
N LYS A 173 -18.77 -13.98 9.82
CA LYS A 173 -18.40 -12.60 9.50
C LYS A 173 -19.24 -11.60 10.30
N ARG A 174 -20.56 -11.76 10.36
CA ARG A 174 -21.46 -10.86 11.13
C ARG A 174 -21.20 -10.94 12.64
N GLU A 175 -20.92 -12.12 13.17
CA GLU A 175 -20.56 -12.33 14.58
C GLU A 175 -19.28 -11.53 14.91
N ILE A 176 -18.22 -11.71 14.11
CA ILE A 176 -16.93 -11.02 14.30
C ILE A 176 -17.08 -9.50 14.14
N GLN A 177 -17.79 -9.03 13.11
CA GLN A 177 -18.05 -7.60 12.90
C GLN A 177 -18.82 -6.97 14.06
N THR A 178 -19.82 -7.68 14.60
CA THR A 178 -20.58 -7.23 15.77
C THR A 178 -19.68 -7.13 16.99
N ARG A 179 -18.88 -8.17 17.29
CA ARG A 179 -17.97 -8.18 18.42
C ARG A 179 -16.96 -7.05 18.39
N PHE A 180 -16.30 -6.82 17.23
CA PHE A 180 -15.39 -5.68 17.10
C PHE A 180 -16.10 -4.34 17.32
N ARG A 181 -17.31 -4.17 16.82
CA ARG A 181 -18.09 -2.95 17.04
C ARG A 181 -18.46 -2.76 18.52
N THR A 182 -18.90 -3.81 19.21
CA THR A 182 -19.35 -3.71 20.60
C THR A 182 -18.20 -3.59 21.60
N GLU A 183 -17.12 -4.35 21.40
CA GLU A 183 -16.02 -4.46 22.35
C GLU A 183 -14.94 -3.39 22.14
N THR A 184 -14.77 -2.88 20.91
CA THR A 184 -13.71 -1.90 20.57
C THR A 184 -14.22 -0.62 19.91
N GLY A 185 -15.50 -0.57 19.54
CA GLY A 185 -16.07 0.54 18.74
C GLY A 185 -15.57 0.57 17.30
N LEU A 186 -14.89 -0.48 16.83
CA LEU A 186 -14.29 -0.53 15.50
C LEU A 186 -15.26 -1.09 14.46
N LEU A 187 -15.43 -0.39 13.34
CA LEU A 187 -16.21 -0.87 12.20
C LEU A 187 -15.28 -1.53 11.19
N ILE A 188 -15.33 -2.85 11.10
CA ILE A 188 -14.46 -3.64 10.23
C ILE A 188 -15.22 -4.19 9.01
N ASP A 189 -14.57 -4.19 7.86
CA ASP A 189 -15.05 -4.78 6.60
C ASP A 189 -16.49 -4.36 6.21
N MET A 190 -16.83 -3.09 6.49
CA MET A 190 -18.11 -2.49 6.11
C MET A 190 -17.98 -1.75 4.78
N PRO A 191 -18.92 -1.93 3.82
CA PRO A 191 -18.87 -1.24 2.53
C PRO A 191 -19.03 0.27 2.70
N LYS A 192 -18.25 1.06 1.95
CA LYS A 192 -18.40 2.52 1.85
C LYS A 192 -19.25 2.89 0.63
N SER A 193 -19.97 4.02 0.68
CA SER A 193 -20.98 4.42 -0.31
C SER A 193 -20.46 4.66 -1.75
N ASN A 194 -19.16 4.83 -1.95
CA ASN A 194 -18.57 5.10 -3.26
C ASN A 194 -17.68 3.94 -3.76
N PHE A 195 -16.71 3.50 -2.94
CA PHE A 195 -15.84 2.37 -3.24
C PHE A 195 -15.05 1.94 -1.99
N GLY A 196 -14.65 0.67 -1.93
CA GLY A 196 -13.84 0.12 -0.83
C GLY A 196 -14.64 -0.19 0.43
N ASN A 197 -13.92 -0.51 1.50
CA ASN A 197 -14.47 -0.86 2.81
C ASN A 197 -13.86 0.02 3.92
N THR A 198 -14.24 -0.24 5.15
CA THR A 198 -13.67 0.42 6.34
C THR A 198 -12.27 -0.06 6.70
N ASN A 199 -11.63 -0.97 5.95
CA ASN A 199 -10.30 -1.51 6.24
C ASN A 199 -9.21 -0.57 5.74
N ASP A 200 -9.08 0.59 6.37
CA ASP A 200 -8.01 1.54 6.07
C ASP A 200 -6.84 1.44 7.07
N GLY A 201 -5.86 2.34 6.90
CA GLY A 201 -4.69 2.40 7.76
C GLY A 201 -5.01 2.63 9.24
N ASN A 202 -6.10 3.34 9.53
CA ASN A 202 -6.51 3.59 10.91
C ASN A 202 -7.20 2.35 11.51
N THR A 203 -8.08 1.71 10.75
CA THR A 203 -8.74 0.48 11.18
C THR A 203 -7.74 -0.64 11.45
N SER A 204 -6.79 -0.87 10.52
CA SER A 204 -5.72 -1.87 10.72
C SER A 204 -4.84 -1.54 11.92
N ARG A 205 -4.50 -0.26 12.14
CA ARG A 205 -3.74 0.15 13.32
C ARG A 205 -4.48 -0.20 14.62
N ARG A 206 -5.75 0.19 14.73
CA ARG A 206 -6.58 -0.08 15.93
C ARG A 206 -6.80 -1.57 16.16
N PHE A 207 -6.93 -2.36 15.09
CA PHE A 207 -7.02 -3.82 15.21
C PHE A 207 -5.79 -4.41 15.91
N PHE A 208 -4.58 -3.94 15.58
CA PHE A 208 -3.33 -4.42 16.18
C PHE A 208 -2.94 -3.73 17.49
N GLU A 209 -3.74 -2.78 18.02
CA GLU A 209 -3.45 -2.13 19.32
C GLU A 209 -3.64 -3.10 20.50
N ASN A 210 -4.58 -4.04 20.40
CA ASN A 210 -4.80 -5.09 21.40
C ASN A 210 -4.87 -6.47 20.73
N PRO A 211 -3.72 -7.12 20.47
CA PRO A 211 -3.67 -8.40 19.76
C PRO A 211 -4.38 -9.52 20.52
N THR A 212 -4.37 -9.48 21.85
CA THR A 212 -5.07 -10.46 22.70
C THR A 212 -6.57 -10.46 22.44
N LEU A 213 -7.19 -9.28 22.47
CA LEU A 213 -8.62 -9.13 22.20
C LEU A 213 -8.95 -9.47 20.74
N ALA A 214 -8.11 -9.02 19.79
CA ALA A 214 -8.29 -9.34 18.38
C ALA A 214 -8.26 -10.85 18.12
N ALA A 215 -7.33 -11.57 18.76
CA ALA A 215 -7.21 -13.02 18.71
C ALA A 215 -8.42 -13.73 19.32
N GLU A 216 -8.92 -13.25 20.46
CA GLU A 216 -10.13 -13.78 21.10
C GLU A 216 -11.38 -13.60 20.23
N ILE A 217 -11.52 -12.43 19.58
CA ILE A 217 -12.64 -12.14 18.68
C ILE A 217 -12.55 -13.00 17.41
N THR A 218 -11.37 -13.12 16.82
CA THR A 218 -11.17 -13.81 15.54
C THR A 218 -10.99 -15.32 15.68
N GLY A 219 -10.66 -15.82 16.86
CA GLY A 219 -10.30 -17.23 17.10
C GLY A 219 -8.94 -17.62 16.51
N ILE A 220 -8.07 -16.66 16.21
CA ILE A 220 -6.73 -16.88 15.63
C ILE A 220 -5.68 -16.62 16.71
N THR A 221 -4.76 -17.57 16.90
CA THR A 221 -3.65 -17.43 17.85
C THR A 221 -2.60 -16.44 17.37
N TYR A 222 -2.03 -15.65 18.29
CA TYR A 222 -0.93 -14.72 18.06
C TYR A 222 0.33 -15.16 18.80
#